data_AF-A0A5C6CVC4-F1
#
_entry.id   AF-A0A5C6CVC4-F1
#
_cell.length_a   1.000
_cell.length_b   1.000
_cell.length_c   1.000
_cell.angle_alpha   90.00
_cell.angle_beta   90.00
_cell.angle_gamma   90.00
#
_symmetry.space_group_name_H-M   'P 1'
#
loop_
_entity.id
_entity.type
_entity.pdbx_description
1 polymer ?
#
loop_
_entity_poly.entity_id
_entity_poly.type
_entity_poly.pdbx_seq_one_letter_code
_entity_poly.pdbx_strand_id
1 'polypeptide(L)'
;MPRLSFQTPKYRKHRASGQAIVELSGHRHYLGPHGTKASKLEYDRLVSEWLASGRRAIGADNEAASITVSELILAYWKFVAQHYVKNGKPSTEQSSIRWALQPFKDLYGRTLAAEFGPLALKAVRLNYMQAGLSRRSINQNTRRLVRVFR
;
A
#
# COMPACT_ATOMS: atom_id res chain seq x y z
N MET A 1 -24.89 -2.06 13.97
CA MET A 1 -24.48 -1.94 12.55
C MET A 1 -24.30 -0.46 12.24
N PRO A 2 -23.17 -0.01 11.69
CA PRO A 2 -23.05 1.37 11.23
C PRO A 2 -24.02 1.58 10.06
N ARG A 3 -24.87 2.61 10.14
CA ARG A 3 -25.80 2.96 9.06
C ARG A 3 -25.00 3.40 7.84
N LEU A 4 -25.27 2.83 6.67
CA LEU A 4 -24.83 3.38 5.38
C LEU A 4 -25.51 4.74 5.21
N SER A 5 -24.84 5.83 5.62
CA SER A 5 -25.36 7.17 5.39
C SER A 5 -24.89 7.65 4.03
N PHE A 6 -25.84 7.90 3.13
CA PHE A 6 -25.62 8.61 1.86
C PHE A 6 -25.45 10.12 2.07
N GLN A 7 -25.13 10.57 3.28
CA GLN A 7 -25.05 11.99 3.61
C GLN A 7 -23.76 12.59 3.07
N THR A 8 -23.88 13.81 2.54
CA THR A 8 -22.72 14.63 2.22
C THR A 8 -21.91 14.87 3.50
N PRO A 9 -20.57 14.67 3.45
CA PRO A 9 -19.68 14.90 4.58
C PRO A 9 -19.86 16.30 5.17
N LYS A 10 -19.81 16.43 6.50
CA LYS A 10 -20.08 17.73 7.14
C LYS A 10 -18.84 18.63 7.12
N TYR A 11 -18.99 19.87 6.63
CA TYR A 11 -18.06 20.96 6.86
C TYR A 11 -18.13 21.39 8.34
N ARG A 12 -17.01 21.28 9.07
CA ARG A 12 -16.96 21.53 10.52
C ARG A 12 -15.83 22.49 10.86
N LYS A 13 -15.96 23.19 12.00
CA LYS A 13 -14.88 23.99 12.59
C LYS A 13 -14.08 23.14 13.57
N HIS A 14 -12.77 23.08 13.40
CA HIS A 14 -11.86 22.59 14.42
C HIS A 14 -11.72 23.64 15.53
N ARG A 15 -12.16 23.28 16.74
CA ARG A 15 -12.30 24.24 17.86
C ARG A 15 -10.96 24.86 18.27
N ALA A 16 -9.88 24.07 18.31
CA ALA A 16 -8.58 24.52 18.80
C ALA A 16 -7.84 25.42 17.80
N SER A 17 -7.89 25.11 16.50
CA SER A 17 -7.14 25.86 15.48
C SER A 17 -7.98 26.90 14.72
N GLY A 18 -9.31 26.87 14.85
CA GLY A 18 -10.21 27.71 14.08
C GLY A 18 -10.32 27.34 12.59
N GLN A 19 -9.65 26.26 12.17
CA GLN A 19 -9.66 25.80 10.78
C GLN A 19 -10.94 25.03 10.45
N ALA A 20 -11.32 25.03 9.19
CA ALA A 20 -12.33 24.16 8.66
C ALA A 20 -11.77 22.76 8.43
N ILE A 21 -12.59 21.76 8.74
CA ILE A 21 -12.28 20.35 8.58
C ILE A 21 -13.45 19.60 7.97
N VAL A 22 -13.13 18.56 7.20
CA VAL A 22 -14.07 17.54 6.72
C VAL A 22 -13.49 16.17 7.01
N GLU A 23 -14.35 15.21 7.37
CA GLU A 23 -13.94 13.82 7.64
C GLU A 23 -14.42 12.94 6.49
N LEU A 24 -13.49 12.37 5.73
CA LEU A 24 -13.73 11.55 4.56
C LEU A 24 -13.11 10.17 4.79
N SER A 25 -13.91 9.11 4.70
CA SER A 25 -13.44 7.72 4.84
C SER A 25 -12.53 7.49 6.07
N GLY A 26 -12.87 8.11 7.21
CA GLY A 26 -12.14 8.01 8.48
C GLY A 26 -10.96 8.96 8.66
N HIS A 27 -10.65 9.80 7.66
CA HIS A 27 -9.51 10.73 7.68
C HIS A 27 -9.98 12.18 7.74
N ARG A 28 -9.29 13.01 8.54
CA ARG A 28 -9.60 14.43 8.70
C ARG A 28 -8.76 15.27 7.76
N HIS A 29 -9.41 16.05 6.91
CA HIS A 29 -8.78 17.00 6.00
C HIS A 29 -8.98 18.42 6.52
N TYR A 30 -7.89 19.19 6.61
CA TYR A 30 -7.93 20.61 6.99
C TYR A 30 -8.00 21.49 5.74
N LEU A 31 -8.91 22.45 5.74
CA LEU A 31 -9.28 23.23 4.56
C LEU A 31 -8.81 24.69 4.67
N GLY A 32 -8.05 25.03 5.71
CA GLY A 32 -7.70 26.40 6.08
C GLY A 32 -8.75 27.07 6.99
N PRO A 33 -8.70 28.40 7.20
CA PRO A 33 -9.56 29.09 8.17
C PRO A 33 -11.06 28.90 7.90
N HIS A 34 -11.82 28.56 8.95
CA HIS A 34 -13.24 28.24 8.83
C HIS A 34 -14.09 29.45 8.39
N GLY A 35 -15.01 29.22 7.47
CA GLY A 35 -15.95 30.22 6.95
C GLY A 35 -15.38 31.08 5.81
N THR A 36 -14.13 30.86 5.39
CA THR A 36 -13.54 31.58 4.26
C THR A 36 -14.01 31.02 2.92
N LYS A 37 -13.96 31.85 1.86
CA LYS A 37 -14.23 31.40 0.49
C LYS A 37 -13.26 30.30 0.06
N ALA A 38 -11.98 30.44 0.42
CA ALA A 38 -10.95 29.45 0.13
C ALA A 38 -11.27 28.08 0.76
N SER A 39 -11.65 28.04 2.04
CA SER A 39 -11.94 26.77 2.71
C SER A 39 -13.24 26.11 2.24
N LYS A 40 -14.21 26.89 1.75
CA LYS A 40 -15.40 26.34 1.07
C LYS A 40 -15.06 25.77 -0.30
N LEU A 41 -14.20 26.43 -1.07
CA LEU A 41 -13.77 25.94 -2.37
C LEU A 41 -12.96 24.63 -2.25
N GLU A 42 -12.07 24.54 -1.26
CA GLU A 42 -11.35 23.29 -0.94
C GLU A 42 -12.28 22.18 -0.45
N TYR A 43 -13.32 22.51 0.33
CA TYR A 43 -14.37 21.56 0.71
C TYR A 43 -15.07 20.99 -0.53
N ASP A 44 -15.53 21.86 -1.45
CA ASP A 44 -16.24 21.44 -2.66
C ASP A 44 -15.35 20.58 -3.56
N ARG A 45 -14.06 20.95 -3.69
CA ARG A 45 -13.05 20.17 -4.41
C ARG A 45 -12.89 18.77 -3.82
N LEU A 46 -12.61 18.64 -2.53
CA LEU A 46 -12.39 17.34 -1.89
C LEU A 46 -13.66 16.47 -1.89
N VAL A 47 -14.82 17.05 -1.64
CA VAL A 47 -16.08 16.28 -1.65
C VAL A 47 -16.41 15.80 -3.06
N SER A 48 -16.19 16.62 -4.11
CA SER A 48 -16.42 16.21 -5.49
C SER A 48 -15.47 15.09 -5.94
N GLU A 49 -14.19 15.18 -5.61
CA GLU A 49 -13.20 14.12 -5.86
C GLU A 49 -13.56 12.82 -5.12
N TRP A 50 -14.05 12.93 -3.88
CA TRP A 50 -14.47 11.78 -3.08
C TRP A 50 -15.70 11.10 -3.67
N LEU A 51 -16.67 11.89 -4.13
CA LEU A 51 -17.85 11.36 -4.81
C LEU A 51 -17.48 10.70 -6.15
N ALA A 52 -16.61 11.33 -6.94
CA ALA A 52 -16.14 10.80 -8.23
C ALA A 52 -15.34 9.49 -8.07
N SER A 53 -14.55 9.35 -7.01
CA SER A 53 -13.80 8.12 -6.69
C SER A 53 -14.64 6.98 -6.13
N GLY A 54 -15.96 7.17 -5.99
CA GLY A 54 -16.88 6.18 -5.43
C GLY A 54 -16.81 6.11 -3.90
N ARG A 55 -16.53 7.24 -3.23
CA ARG A 55 -16.43 7.38 -1.77
C ARG A 55 -15.24 6.65 -1.14
N ARG A 56 -14.15 6.51 -1.89
CA ARG A 56 -12.87 5.96 -1.41
C ARG A 56 -12.00 7.06 -0.80
N ALA A 57 -11.10 6.69 0.11
CA ALA A 57 -10.27 7.67 0.82
C ALA A 57 -9.39 8.45 -0.16
N ILE A 58 -9.48 9.77 -0.13
CA ILE A 58 -8.62 10.66 -0.92
C ILE A 58 -7.26 10.70 -0.24
N GLY A 59 -6.21 10.25 -0.94
CA GLY A 59 -4.83 10.28 -0.45
C GLY A 59 -4.37 9.03 0.29
N ALA A 60 -5.24 8.04 0.59
CA ALA A 60 -4.79 6.74 1.09
C ALA A 60 -3.98 5.96 0.03
N ASP A 61 -4.18 6.27 -1.24
CA ASP A 61 -3.37 5.73 -2.33
C ASP A 61 -1.93 6.29 -2.33
N ASN A 62 -1.66 7.44 -1.68
CA ASN A 62 -0.35 8.10 -1.70
C ASN A 62 0.64 7.58 -0.63
N GLU A 63 0.19 7.10 0.53
CA GLU A 63 1.09 6.45 1.50
C GLU A 63 1.50 5.03 1.05
N ALA A 64 0.59 4.32 0.36
CA ALA A 64 0.95 3.09 -0.35
C ALA A 64 1.85 3.36 -1.56
N ALA A 65 1.82 4.58 -2.13
CA ALA A 65 2.65 4.99 -3.25
C ALA A 65 4.07 5.44 -2.87
N SER A 66 4.38 5.66 -1.58
CA SER A 66 5.69 6.17 -1.15
C SER A 66 6.62 5.12 -0.56
N ILE A 67 6.21 3.85 -0.46
CA ILE A 67 7.12 2.80 0.02
C ILE A 67 7.92 2.19 -1.13
N THR A 68 9.20 2.00 -0.89
CA THR A 68 10.08 1.26 -1.78
C THR A 68 9.77 -0.24 -1.69
N VAL A 69 10.18 -0.98 -2.71
CA VAL A 69 10.14 -2.45 -2.69
C VAL A 69 10.90 -3.01 -1.49
N SER A 70 12.04 -2.41 -1.09
CA SER A 70 12.79 -2.89 0.08
C SER A 70 11.99 -2.75 1.37
N GLU A 71 11.29 -1.63 1.56
CA GLU A 71 10.43 -1.41 2.73
C GLU A 71 9.25 -2.37 2.73
N LEU A 72 8.65 -2.61 1.57
CA LEU A 72 7.59 -3.62 1.41
C LEU A 72 8.10 -5.02 1.79
N ILE A 73 9.27 -5.42 1.29
CA ILE A 73 9.89 -6.72 1.62
C ILE A 73 10.18 -6.80 3.13
N LEU A 74 10.69 -5.73 3.75
CA LEU A 74 10.95 -5.69 5.19
C LEU A 74 9.67 -5.82 6.02
N ALA A 75 8.59 -5.15 5.60
CA ALA A 75 7.29 -5.26 6.24
C ALA A 75 6.75 -6.70 6.14
N TYR A 76 6.79 -7.29 4.95
CA TYR A 76 6.41 -8.69 4.74
C TYR A 76 7.28 -9.67 5.54
N TRP A 77 8.58 -9.40 5.66
CA TRP A 77 9.51 -10.26 6.41
C TRP A 77 9.16 -10.35 7.90
N LYS A 78 8.61 -9.30 8.51
CA LYS A 78 8.10 -9.34 9.89
C LYS A 78 6.99 -10.38 10.05
N PHE A 79 6.05 -10.43 9.10
CA PHE A 79 5.01 -11.47 9.06
C PHE A 79 5.62 -12.86 8.86
N VAL A 80 6.54 -13.00 7.90
CA VAL A 80 7.19 -14.29 7.59
C VAL A 80 7.91 -14.87 8.81
N ALA A 81 8.66 -14.02 9.52
CA ALA A 81 9.43 -14.40 10.70
C ALA A 81 8.54 -14.88 11.85
N GLN A 82 7.32 -14.34 11.99
CA GLN A 82 6.36 -14.73 13.02
C GLN A 82 5.52 -15.95 12.62
N HIS A 83 5.08 -16.02 11.37
CA HIS A 83 4.11 -17.02 10.91
C HIS A 83 4.75 -18.36 10.54
N TYR A 84 5.93 -18.33 9.89
CA TYR A 84 6.58 -19.55 9.40
C TYR A 84 7.56 -20.12 10.43
N VAL A 85 7.07 -20.36 11.65
CA VAL A 85 7.83 -20.91 12.78
C VAL A 85 7.23 -22.26 13.19
N LYS A 86 8.09 -23.25 13.46
CA LYS A 86 7.70 -24.58 13.95
C LYS A 86 8.56 -24.91 15.17
N ASN A 87 7.93 -25.23 16.30
CA ASN A 87 8.61 -25.53 17.58
C ASN A 87 9.60 -24.42 18.00
N GLY A 88 9.20 -23.15 17.85
CA GLY A 88 10.04 -21.99 18.17
C GLY A 88 11.21 -21.75 17.21
N LYS A 89 11.35 -22.54 16.14
CA LYS A 89 12.43 -22.40 15.15
C LYS A 89 11.88 -21.96 13.79
N PRO A 90 12.62 -21.13 13.03
CA PRO A 90 12.31 -20.82 11.64
C PRO A 90 12.11 -22.09 10.81
N SER A 91 11.01 -22.18 10.08
CA SER A 91 10.80 -23.25 9.11
C SER A 91 11.63 -23.01 7.84
N THR A 92 11.81 -24.06 7.04
CA THR A 92 12.48 -23.99 5.72
C THR A 92 11.78 -23.05 4.73
N GLU A 93 10.51 -22.72 4.96
CA GLU A 93 9.77 -21.77 4.13
C GLU A 93 10.33 -20.35 4.28
N GLN A 94 10.85 -19.95 5.44
CA GLN A 94 11.49 -18.64 5.60
C GLN A 94 12.70 -18.50 4.67
N SER A 95 13.58 -19.51 4.64
CA SER A 95 14.73 -19.54 3.73
C SER A 95 14.29 -19.54 2.26
N SER A 96 13.24 -20.29 1.94
CA SER A 96 12.70 -20.36 0.57
C SER A 96 12.13 -19.02 0.11
N ILE A 97 11.43 -18.30 0.99
CA ILE A 97 10.93 -16.95 0.73
C ILE A 97 12.11 -15.99 0.57
N ARG A 98 13.11 -16.05 1.44
CA ARG A 98 14.31 -15.20 1.34
C ARG A 98 14.98 -15.31 -0.03
N TRP A 99 15.25 -16.53 -0.47
CA TRP A 99 15.85 -16.79 -1.78
C TRP A 99 14.97 -16.34 -2.95
N ALA A 100 13.64 -16.51 -2.83
CA ALA A 100 12.72 -16.01 -3.85
C ALA A 100 12.71 -14.47 -3.92
N LEU A 101 12.79 -13.77 -2.79
CA LEU A 101 12.74 -12.31 -2.78
C LEU A 101 14.07 -11.64 -3.11
N GLN A 102 15.18 -12.38 -3.12
CA GLN A 102 16.51 -11.83 -3.36
C GLN A 102 16.64 -11.09 -4.72
N PRO A 103 16.36 -11.70 -5.89
CA PRO A 103 16.46 -10.98 -7.16
C PRO A 103 15.45 -9.84 -7.29
N PHE A 104 14.32 -9.92 -6.59
CA PHE A 104 13.36 -8.82 -6.54
C PHE A 104 13.93 -7.61 -5.79
N LYS A 105 14.55 -7.84 -4.63
CA LYS A 105 15.26 -6.81 -3.87
C LYS A 105 16.46 -6.24 -4.64
N ASP A 106 17.27 -7.09 -5.26
CA ASP A 106 18.52 -6.67 -5.90
C ASP A 106 18.25 -5.77 -7.13
N LEU A 107 17.21 -6.08 -7.91
CA LEU A 107 16.85 -5.32 -9.10
C LEU A 107 15.98 -4.10 -8.82
N TYR A 108 15.02 -4.23 -7.90
CA TYR A 108 13.94 -3.25 -7.71
C TYR A 108 13.91 -2.64 -6.31
N GLY A 109 14.86 -2.96 -5.43
CA GLY A 109 14.79 -2.57 -4.02
C GLY A 109 14.63 -1.07 -3.75
N ARG A 110 15.09 -0.20 -4.66
CA ARG A 110 14.97 1.26 -4.56
C ARG A 110 13.80 1.85 -5.34
N THR A 111 13.08 1.05 -6.13
CA THR A 111 11.91 1.53 -6.88
C THR A 111 10.70 1.58 -5.96
N LEU A 112 9.75 2.45 -6.26
CA LEU A 112 8.48 2.49 -5.55
C LEU A 112 7.71 1.18 -5.80
N ALA A 113 7.08 0.64 -4.76
CA ALA A 113 6.30 -0.58 -4.88
C ALA A 113 5.11 -0.41 -5.83
N ALA A 114 4.54 0.81 -5.89
CA ALA A 114 3.45 1.15 -6.81
C ALA A 114 3.86 1.13 -8.29
N GLU A 115 5.15 1.32 -8.60
CA GLU A 115 5.68 1.26 -9.96
C GLU A 115 6.01 -0.19 -10.41
N PHE A 116 5.93 -1.14 -9.48
CA PHE A 116 6.21 -2.54 -9.80
C PHE A 116 5.08 -3.16 -10.62
N GLY A 117 5.35 -3.34 -11.92
CA GLY A 117 4.39 -3.89 -12.88
C GLY A 117 4.78 -5.23 -13.51
N PRO A 118 4.00 -5.69 -14.52
CA PRO A 118 4.22 -6.97 -15.20
C PRO A 118 5.59 -7.12 -15.88
N LEU A 119 6.18 -6.02 -16.38
CA LEU A 119 7.51 -6.02 -16.97
C LEU A 119 8.59 -6.31 -15.94
N ALA A 120 8.50 -5.69 -14.76
CA ALA A 120 9.42 -5.92 -13.66
C ALA A 120 9.35 -7.39 -13.18
N LEU A 121 8.13 -7.96 -13.10
CA LEU A 121 7.95 -9.38 -12.79
C LEU A 121 8.60 -10.31 -13.82
N LYS A 122 8.52 -9.97 -15.12
CA LYS A 122 9.22 -10.74 -16.18
C LYS A 122 10.73 -10.72 -15.98
N ALA A 123 11.32 -9.59 -15.61
CA ALA A 123 12.76 -9.47 -15.36
C ALA A 123 13.22 -10.32 -14.15
N VAL A 124 12.44 -10.34 -13.06
CA VAL A 124 12.74 -11.22 -11.91
C VAL A 124 12.63 -12.69 -12.32
N ARG A 125 11.63 -13.06 -13.13
CA ARG A 125 11.49 -14.43 -13.64
C ARG A 125 12.65 -14.85 -14.54
N LEU A 126 13.18 -13.92 -15.34
CA LEU A 126 14.38 -14.16 -16.15
C LEU A 126 15.60 -14.49 -15.28
N ASN A 127 15.77 -13.83 -14.14
CA ASN A 127 16.85 -14.15 -13.19
C ASN A 127 16.73 -15.58 -12.66
N TYR A 128 15.53 -16.05 -12.34
CA TYR A 128 15.32 -17.45 -11.95
C TYR A 128 15.68 -18.43 -13.08
N MET A 129 15.35 -18.09 -14.33
CA MET A 129 15.70 -18.91 -15.49
C MET A 129 17.21 -18.96 -15.71
N GLN A 130 17.89 -17.81 -15.62
CA GLN A 130 19.35 -17.71 -15.74
C GLN A 130 20.08 -18.45 -14.61
N ALA A 131 19.48 -18.50 -13.42
CA ALA A 131 19.95 -19.32 -12.31
C ALA A 131 19.69 -20.84 -12.49
N GLY A 132 19.15 -21.27 -13.63
CA GLY A 132 18.92 -22.69 -13.96
C GLY A 132 17.78 -23.34 -13.17
N LEU A 133 16.88 -22.56 -12.56
CA LEU A 133 15.78 -23.12 -11.77
C LEU A 133 14.75 -23.83 -12.65
N SER A 134 14.21 -24.93 -12.13
CA SER A 134 13.12 -25.66 -12.81
C SER A 134 11.87 -24.79 -12.97
N ARG A 135 11.04 -25.06 -13.99
CA ARG A 135 9.74 -24.39 -14.20
C ARG A 135 8.87 -24.42 -12.95
N ARG A 136 8.88 -25.52 -12.19
CA ARG A 136 8.14 -25.67 -10.93
C ARG A 136 8.64 -24.66 -9.89
N SER A 137 9.96 -24.57 -9.71
CA SER A 137 10.60 -23.64 -8.76
C SER A 137 10.35 -22.19 -9.16
N ILE A 138 10.48 -21.84 -10.45
CA ILE A 138 10.18 -20.51 -10.99
C ILE A 138 8.74 -20.10 -10.64
N ASN A 139 7.77 -20.98 -10.89
CA ASN A 139 6.36 -20.71 -10.61
C ASN A 139 6.10 -20.55 -9.11
N GLN A 140 6.72 -21.38 -8.27
CA GLN A 140 6.60 -21.26 -6.81
C GLN A 140 7.19 -19.93 -6.30
N ASN A 141 8.39 -19.56 -6.75
CA ASN A 141 9.03 -18.29 -6.37
C ASN A 141 8.24 -17.08 -6.88
N THR A 142 7.67 -17.16 -8.09
CA THR A 142 6.77 -16.12 -8.60
C THR A 142 5.55 -15.95 -7.69
N ARG A 143 4.94 -17.03 -7.22
CA ARG A 143 3.80 -16.95 -6.27
C ARG A 143 4.22 -16.37 -4.91
N ARG A 144 5.41 -16.71 -4.40
CA ARG A 144 5.96 -16.12 -3.16
C ARG A 144 6.16 -14.62 -3.32
N LEU A 145 6.72 -14.18 -4.44
CA LEU A 145 6.91 -12.75 -4.74
C LEU A 145 5.57 -12.01 -4.77
N VAL A 146 4.56 -12.53 -5.48
CA VAL A 146 3.25 -11.86 -5.56
C VAL A 146 2.55 -11.76 -4.19
N ARG A 147 2.81 -12.69 -3.26
CA ARG A 147 2.25 -12.61 -1.89
C ARG A 147 2.79 -11.45 -1.07
N VAL A 148 3.93 -10.85 -1.46
CA VAL A 148 4.48 -9.66 -0.77
C VAL A 148 3.55 -8.46 -0.90
N PHE A 149 2.74 -8.41 -1.95
CA PHE A 149 1.78 -7.32 -2.23
C PHE A 149 0.38 -7.57 -1.65
N ARG A 150 0.22 -8.58 -0.78
CA ARG A 150 -1.05 -8.93 -0.14
C ARG A 150 -0.93 -8.80 1.37
#